data_AF-A0A2M7QK36-F1
#
_entry.id   AF-A0A2M7QK36-F1
#
_cell.length_a   1.000
_cell.length_b   1.000
_cell.length_c   1.000
_cell.angle_alpha   90.00
_cell.angle_beta   90.00
_cell.angle_gamma   90.00
#
_symmetry.space_group_name_H-M   'P 1'
#
loop_
_entity.id
_entity.type
_entity.pdbx_description
1 polymer ?
#
loop_
_entity_poly.entity_id
_entity_poly.type
_entity_poly.pdbx_seq_one_letter_code
_entity_poly.pdbx_strand_id
1 'polypeptide(L)'
;MPLFDKNISTIYNVMEVASNDNNLPNFSKIKTAREQNIYFNTLYKSTPLTYQAHHPPLYHFLGSLLFRISDTLFHNLIFIYYSVRLISTAFYFLTIYVVWHISIQLIKNKKIADYLTVVFAINPVALKMGIAINPDIAATALALSILLAFLAVRKKAITKDFLILITVFLTIGTYVKFQNIVFFPFAFLVFLLRGVQEKKVRTYIIKGFMVCLSGLMLFLPWMIHSYITTQSITPSSVVYTFFCTQNNPQFTWYVIPFQALLEFRHPISHFAGFVGWGEPYPFKPFFIMYTIIFSLFLVLGIMKTITSKQKEWITYLIPHMTFILLFFLGVSLTYKINRYSCDIQGRYLLTALFPFFLLIFQGISSIFKTKRETVAHIMFLFSIWQFLFILCYVLIPRYYV
;
A
#
# COMPACT_ATOMS: atom_id res chain seq x y z
N MET A 1 2.58 -29.70 13.63
CA MET A 1 2.51 -28.37 14.28
C MET A 1 3.90 -28.03 14.79
N PRO A 2 4.54 -26.93 14.38
CA PRO A 2 5.78 -26.51 15.03
C PRO A 2 5.46 -26.18 16.49
N LEU A 3 6.27 -26.69 17.42
CA LEU A 3 6.21 -26.32 18.83
C LEU A 3 6.79 -24.90 18.97
N PHE A 4 5.92 -23.93 19.19
CA PHE A 4 6.29 -22.51 19.33
C PHE A 4 6.79 -22.21 20.75
N ASP A 5 7.68 -21.21 20.86
CA ASP A 5 8.26 -20.79 22.13
C ASP A 5 7.20 -20.14 23.04
N LYS A 6 7.11 -20.63 24.29
CA LYS A 6 6.16 -20.12 25.31
C LYS A 6 6.48 -18.67 25.74
N ASN A 7 7.66 -18.16 25.41
CA ASN A 7 8.09 -16.79 25.75
C ASN A 7 7.52 -15.70 24.81
N ILE A 8 6.57 -16.02 23.94
CA ILE A 8 5.91 -15.03 23.06
C ILE A 8 5.13 -13.97 23.83
N SER A 9 4.62 -14.24 25.04
CA SER A 9 3.96 -13.23 25.86
C SER A 9 4.88 -12.08 26.26
N THR A 10 6.17 -12.36 26.47
CA THR A 10 7.22 -11.36 26.73
C THR A 10 7.48 -10.43 25.52
N ILE A 11 7.11 -10.85 24.30
CA ILE A 11 7.26 -10.05 23.07
C ILE A 11 6.31 -8.84 23.07
N TYR A 12 5.09 -8.98 23.61
CA TYR A 12 4.13 -7.87 23.68
C TYR A 12 4.67 -6.71 24.54
N ASN A 13 5.34 -7.03 25.66
CA ASN A 13 5.95 -6.04 26.53
C ASN A 13 7.14 -5.29 25.88
N VAL A 14 7.80 -5.89 24.88
CA VAL A 14 8.94 -5.30 24.13
C VAL A 14 8.49 -4.63 22.82
N MET A 15 7.35 -4.99 22.22
CA MET A 15 6.81 -4.26 21.07
C MET A 15 6.00 -3.02 21.45
N GLU A 16 5.44 -2.96 22.66
CA GLU A 16 4.93 -1.72 23.27
C GLU A 16 6.00 -0.64 23.49
N VAL A 17 7.28 -0.94 23.22
CA VAL A 17 8.39 0.02 23.25
C VAL A 17 8.22 1.16 22.23
N ALA A 18 7.40 0.96 21.21
CA ALA A 18 7.07 1.96 20.19
C ALA A 18 5.73 2.68 20.39
N SER A 19 4.93 2.29 21.40
CA SER A 19 3.62 2.90 21.68
C SER A 19 3.51 3.25 23.17
N ASN A 20 4.28 4.25 23.59
CA ASN A 20 3.87 4.99 24.79
C ASN A 20 2.78 6.00 24.39
N ASP A 21 1.93 6.41 25.34
CA ASP A 21 0.81 7.35 25.10
C ASP A 21 1.25 8.67 24.40
N ASN A 22 2.55 8.99 24.48
CA ASN A 22 3.13 10.22 23.95
C ASN A 22 3.93 10.04 22.64
N ASN A 23 3.90 8.86 21.98
CA ASN A 23 4.60 8.57 20.70
C ASN A 23 6.13 8.87 20.67
N LEU A 24 6.76 9.08 21.83
CA LEU A 24 8.22 9.19 21.94
C LEU A 24 8.83 7.78 21.98
N PRO A 25 9.94 7.52 21.28
CA PRO A 25 10.68 6.28 21.44
C PRO A 25 11.05 6.12 22.92
N ASN A 26 10.62 5.03 23.55
CA ASN A 26 10.98 4.79 24.95
C ASN A 26 12.43 4.27 25.00
N PHE A 27 13.38 5.21 25.01
CA PHE A 27 14.81 4.91 24.93
C PHE A 27 15.31 4.04 26.09
N SER A 28 14.67 4.08 27.26
CA SER A 28 15.02 3.18 28.37
C SER A 28 14.60 1.75 28.05
N LYS A 29 13.39 1.51 27.53
CA LYS A 29 13.01 0.16 27.09
C LYS A 29 13.80 -0.33 25.87
N ILE A 30 14.16 0.54 24.92
CA ILE A 30 15.07 0.20 23.79
C ILE A 30 16.44 -0.22 24.32
N LYS A 31 16.97 0.52 25.30
CA LYS A 31 18.23 0.23 25.97
C LYS A 31 18.15 -1.10 26.73
N THR A 32 17.07 -1.35 27.48
CA THR A 32 16.84 -2.62 28.19
C THR A 32 16.70 -3.79 27.23
N ALA A 33 15.96 -3.66 26.12
CA ALA A 33 15.86 -4.71 25.10
C ALA A 33 17.21 -5.02 24.45
N ARG A 34 18.05 -4.00 24.25
CA ARG A 34 19.44 -4.15 23.76
C ARG A 34 20.35 -4.82 24.80
N GLU A 35 20.25 -4.41 26.07
CA GLU A 35 21.05 -4.95 27.18
C GLU A 35 20.67 -6.40 27.53
N GLN A 36 19.39 -6.75 27.42
CA GLN A 36 18.90 -8.10 27.68
C GLN A 36 19.24 -9.08 26.54
N ASN A 37 19.80 -8.62 25.41
CA ASN A 37 20.25 -9.45 24.30
C ASN A 37 19.19 -10.49 23.88
N ILE A 38 17.91 -10.13 23.97
CA ILE A 38 16.82 -11.06 23.68
C ILE A 38 16.74 -11.21 22.16
N TYR A 39 17.49 -12.18 21.67
CA TYR A 39 17.45 -12.68 20.32
C TYR A 39 16.16 -13.50 20.15
N PHE A 40 15.14 -12.91 19.54
CA PHE A 40 13.81 -13.52 19.41
C PHE A 40 13.73 -14.56 18.29
N ASN A 41 13.81 -15.84 18.66
CA ASN A 41 13.58 -16.93 17.73
C ASN A 41 12.08 -17.14 17.53
N THR A 42 11.54 -16.77 16.36
CA THR A 42 10.16 -17.10 15.95
C THR A 42 9.96 -18.60 15.72
N LEU A 43 11.03 -19.38 15.60
CA LEU A 43 11.02 -20.85 15.50
C LEU A 43 12.00 -21.47 16.50
N TYR A 44 11.60 -22.58 17.15
CA TYR A 44 12.44 -23.32 18.09
C TYR A 44 13.78 -23.70 17.43
N LYS A 45 14.91 -23.27 18.01
CA LYS A 45 16.29 -23.49 17.52
C LYS A 45 16.65 -22.86 16.15
N SER A 46 15.94 -21.84 15.66
CA SER A 46 16.41 -21.04 14.50
C SER A 46 17.16 -19.79 14.96
N THR A 47 17.83 -19.08 14.05
CA THR A 47 18.23 -17.69 14.28
C THR A 47 16.98 -16.79 14.47
N PRO A 48 17.10 -15.65 15.17
CA PRO A 48 15.99 -14.73 15.35
C PRO A 48 15.53 -14.16 14.01
N LEU A 49 14.36 -14.57 13.53
CA LEU A 49 13.72 -13.88 12.42
C LEU A 49 12.85 -12.78 13.00
N THR A 50 13.32 -11.53 12.88
CA THR A 50 12.52 -10.34 13.19
C THR A 50 11.27 -10.31 12.32
N TYR A 51 10.22 -9.57 12.73
CA TYR A 51 9.01 -9.38 11.92
C TYR A 51 9.33 -8.98 10.47
N GLN A 52 10.37 -8.16 10.29
CA GLN A 52 10.87 -7.68 9.01
C GLN A 52 11.44 -8.81 8.12
N ALA A 53 11.97 -9.89 8.70
CA ALA A 53 12.50 -11.03 7.96
C ALA A 53 11.40 -11.85 7.25
N HIS A 54 10.13 -11.66 7.64
CA HIS A 54 8.97 -12.26 6.98
C HIS A 54 8.44 -11.41 5.81
N HIS A 55 9.08 -10.30 5.46
CA HIS A 55 8.76 -9.55 4.26
C HIS A 55 9.73 -9.90 3.13
N PRO A 56 9.32 -9.72 1.86
CA PRO A 56 10.25 -9.73 0.75
C PRO A 56 11.43 -8.76 1.01
N PRO A 57 12.66 -9.16 0.65
CA PRO A 57 13.85 -8.61 1.28
C PRO A 57 14.26 -7.25 0.74
N LEU A 58 13.80 -6.84 -0.45
CA LEU A 58 14.46 -5.74 -1.17
C LEU A 58 14.36 -4.41 -0.43
N TYR A 59 13.20 -4.08 0.13
CA TYR A 59 13.04 -2.84 0.88
C TYR A 59 13.94 -2.82 2.14
N HIS A 60 14.00 -3.93 2.87
CA HIS A 60 14.81 -4.05 4.08
C HIS A 60 16.31 -4.15 3.77
N PHE A 61 16.68 -4.72 2.62
CA PHE A 61 18.04 -4.75 2.12
C PHE A 61 18.55 -3.36 1.77
N LEU A 62 17.72 -2.53 1.11
CA LEU A 62 18.06 -1.12 0.90
C LEU A 62 18.21 -0.40 2.25
N GLY A 63 17.31 -0.68 3.19
CA GLY A 63 17.36 -0.15 4.56
C GLY A 63 18.65 -0.49 5.29
N SER A 64 19.08 -1.75 5.21
CA SER A 64 20.30 -2.23 5.88
C SER A 64 21.57 -1.65 5.25
N LEU A 65 21.57 -1.36 3.94
CA LEU A 65 22.68 -0.67 3.29
C LEU A 65 22.86 0.74 3.85
N LEU A 66 21.79 1.54 3.92
CA LEU A 66 21.86 2.89 4.49
C LEU A 66 22.16 2.87 5.99
N PHE A 67 21.61 1.89 6.70
CA PHE A 67 21.96 1.66 8.10
C PHE A 67 23.47 1.46 8.25
N ARG A 68 24.08 0.56 7.46
CA ARG A 68 25.51 0.24 7.57
C ARG A 68 26.41 1.42 7.19
N ILE A 69 26.05 2.16 6.14
CA ILE A 69 26.76 3.37 5.74
C ILE A 69 26.71 4.40 6.88
N SER A 70 25.51 4.66 7.42
CA SER A 70 25.33 5.65 8.48
C SER A 70 25.98 5.24 9.80
N ASP A 71 25.95 3.96 10.15
CA ASP A 71 26.57 3.43 11.37
C ASP A 71 28.08 3.58 11.30
N THR A 72 28.68 3.31 10.13
CA THR A 72 30.13 3.46 9.90
C THR A 72 30.58 4.92 9.90
N LEU A 73 29.76 5.85 9.39
CA LEU A 73 30.15 7.26 9.25
C LEU A 73 29.88 8.10 10.50
N PHE A 74 28.76 7.86 11.18
CA PHE A 74 28.28 8.78 12.23
C PHE A 74 28.30 8.16 13.62
N HIS A 75 28.28 6.83 13.75
CA HIS A 75 28.16 6.12 15.03
C HIS A 75 27.05 6.66 15.96
N ASN A 76 25.99 7.23 15.38
CA ASN A 76 24.95 7.94 16.10
C ASN A 76 23.56 7.46 15.65
N LEU A 77 22.77 7.01 16.63
CA LEU A 77 21.43 6.45 16.43
C LEU A 77 20.45 7.40 15.72
N ILE A 78 20.54 8.71 15.96
CA ILE A 78 19.67 9.70 15.32
C ILE A 78 19.99 9.78 13.82
N PHE A 79 21.27 9.89 13.46
CA PHE A 79 21.69 9.91 12.05
C PHE A 79 21.35 8.61 11.33
N ILE A 80 21.54 7.46 11.98
CA ILE A 80 21.14 6.14 11.46
C ILE A 80 19.63 6.12 11.19
N TYR A 81 18.83 6.58 12.15
CA TYR A 81 17.39 6.59 12.04
C TYR A 81 16.89 7.44 10.86
N TYR A 82 17.39 8.66 10.71
CA TYR A 82 17.03 9.53 9.59
C TYR A 82 17.55 9.00 8.25
N SER A 83 18.74 8.40 8.23
CA SER A 83 19.31 7.81 7.01
C SER A 83 18.45 6.69 6.47
N VAL A 84 17.96 5.77 7.31
CA VAL A 84 17.07 4.69 6.87
C VAL A 84 15.72 5.22 6.37
N ARG A 85 15.21 6.31 6.94
CA ARG A 85 13.98 6.98 6.47
C ARG A 85 14.10 7.57 5.07
N LEU A 86 15.30 7.94 4.62
CA LEU A 86 15.53 8.50 3.29
C LEU A 86 15.05 7.58 2.17
N ILE A 87 15.03 6.25 2.38
CA ILE A 87 14.50 5.30 1.38
C ILE A 87 13.01 5.53 1.15
N SER A 88 12.21 5.57 2.22
CA SER A 88 10.78 5.87 2.11
C SER A 88 10.54 7.24 1.52
N THR A 89 11.35 8.23 1.89
CA THR A 89 11.25 9.59 1.34
C THR A 89 11.59 9.63 -0.15
N ALA A 90 12.61 8.90 -0.60
CA ALA A 90 12.94 8.78 -2.02
C ALA A 90 11.80 8.12 -2.81
N PHE A 91 11.23 7.03 -2.29
CA PHE A 91 10.07 6.39 -2.91
C PHE A 91 8.81 7.26 -2.88
N TYR A 92 8.64 8.11 -1.86
CA TYR A 92 7.56 9.09 -1.80
C TYR A 92 7.68 10.13 -2.92
N PHE A 93 8.85 10.73 -3.11
CA PHE A 93 9.08 11.67 -4.21
C PHE A 93 8.91 11.01 -5.59
N LEU A 94 9.41 9.77 -5.74
CA LEU A 94 9.15 8.98 -6.95
C LEU A 94 7.65 8.75 -7.16
N THR A 95 6.90 8.46 -6.11
CA THR A 95 5.44 8.28 -6.19
C THR A 95 4.76 9.57 -6.66
N ILE A 96 5.12 10.73 -6.10
CA ILE A 96 4.59 12.04 -6.53
C ILE A 96 4.87 12.28 -8.01
N TYR A 97 6.10 12.05 -8.45
CA TYR A 97 6.50 12.19 -9.85
C TYR A 97 5.65 11.30 -10.77
N VAL A 98 5.48 10.03 -10.41
CA VAL A 98 4.66 9.08 -11.17
C VAL A 98 3.18 9.49 -11.19
N VAL A 99 2.63 9.94 -10.05
CA VAL A 99 1.26 10.44 -9.93
C VAL A 99 1.01 11.62 -10.87
N TRP A 100 1.95 12.58 -10.92
CA TRP A 100 1.87 13.70 -11.83
C TRP A 100 1.84 13.25 -13.30
N HIS A 101 2.72 12.31 -13.67
CA HIS A 101 2.73 11.76 -15.03
C HIS A 101 1.44 11.01 -15.38
N ILE A 102 0.87 10.22 -14.47
CA ILE A 102 -0.42 9.55 -14.69
C ILE A 102 -1.51 10.61 -14.90
N SER A 103 -1.55 11.66 -14.07
CA SER A 103 -2.50 12.77 -14.21
C SER A 103 -2.41 13.43 -15.58
N ILE A 104 -1.19 13.79 -16.03
CA ILE A 104 -0.98 14.42 -17.35
C ILE A 104 -1.44 13.49 -18.47
N GLN A 105 -1.13 12.20 -18.38
CA GLN A 105 -1.48 11.23 -19.41
C GLN A 105 -3.00 11.04 -19.56
N LEU A 106 -3.75 11.03 -18.44
CA LEU A 106 -5.19 10.78 -18.45
C LEU A 106 -6.02 12.05 -18.64
N ILE A 107 -5.63 13.17 -18.02
CA ILE A 107 -6.42 14.40 -18.01
C ILE A 107 -6.03 15.35 -19.14
N LYS A 108 -4.75 15.34 -19.57
CA LYS A 108 -4.20 16.23 -20.62
C LYS A 108 -4.36 17.72 -20.32
N ASN A 109 -4.40 18.09 -19.04
CA ASN A 109 -4.37 19.47 -18.57
C ASN A 109 -3.38 19.56 -17.42
N LYS A 110 -2.33 20.36 -17.59
CA LYS A 110 -1.23 20.49 -16.63
C LYS A 110 -1.71 21.02 -15.28
N LYS A 111 -2.54 22.05 -15.28
CA LYS A 111 -3.04 22.70 -14.07
C LYS A 111 -3.87 21.74 -13.21
N ILE A 112 -4.74 20.94 -13.83
CA ILE A 112 -5.50 19.90 -13.13
C ILE A 112 -4.56 18.83 -12.57
N ALA A 113 -3.55 18.42 -13.35
CA ALA A 113 -2.59 17.43 -12.91
C ALA A 113 -1.78 17.91 -11.70
N ASP A 114 -1.35 19.17 -11.69
CA ASP A 114 -0.64 19.77 -10.57
C ASP A 114 -1.52 19.74 -9.30
N TYR A 115 -2.78 20.18 -9.39
CA TYR A 115 -3.72 20.13 -8.26
C TYR A 115 -3.94 18.71 -7.72
N LEU A 116 -4.22 17.74 -8.59
CA LEU A 116 -4.46 16.35 -8.17
C LEU A 116 -3.20 15.68 -7.59
N THR A 117 -2.02 16.08 -8.08
CA THR A 117 -0.74 15.62 -7.52
C THR A 117 -0.56 16.11 -6.10
N VAL A 118 -0.87 17.38 -5.84
CA VAL A 118 -0.82 17.92 -4.47
C VAL A 118 -1.84 17.22 -3.58
N VAL A 119 -3.08 16.99 -4.04
CA VAL A 119 -4.11 16.24 -3.28
C VAL A 119 -3.57 14.89 -2.80
N PHE A 120 -2.83 14.18 -3.65
CA PHE A 120 -2.18 12.94 -3.26
C PHE A 120 -0.99 13.17 -2.30
N ALA A 121 -0.10 14.10 -2.63
CA ALA A 121 1.14 14.33 -1.89
C ALA A 121 0.87 14.69 -0.42
N ILE A 122 -0.10 15.58 -0.15
CA ILE A 122 -0.41 16.02 1.21
C ILE A 122 -1.47 15.16 1.90
N ASN A 123 -1.92 14.06 1.26
CA ASN A 123 -2.82 13.13 1.93
C ASN A 123 -2.11 12.54 3.17
N PRO A 124 -2.74 12.54 4.36
CA PRO A 124 -2.08 12.13 5.60
C PRO A 124 -1.46 10.72 5.56
N VAL A 125 -2.11 9.76 4.88
CA VAL A 125 -1.58 8.39 4.77
C VAL A 125 -0.36 8.36 3.86
N ALA A 126 -0.44 9.01 2.68
CA ALA A 126 0.68 9.08 1.76
C ALA A 126 1.90 9.74 2.41
N LEU A 127 1.69 10.86 3.11
CA LEU A 127 2.74 11.57 3.82
C LEU A 127 3.33 10.74 4.96
N LYS A 128 2.51 10.14 5.84
CA LYS A 128 3.01 9.30 6.94
C LYS A 128 3.85 8.13 6.41
N MET A 129 3.39 7.46 5.36
CA MET A 129 4.16 6.35 4.76
C MET A 129 5.43 6.83 4.05
N GLY A 130 5.49 8.08 3.59
CA GLY A 130 6.69 8.67 2.99
C GLY A 130 7.77 9.09 3.99
N ILE A 131 7.40 9.42 5.23
CA ILE A 131 8.35 9.82 6.28
C ILE A 131 8.71 8.67 7.24
N ALA A 132 7.84 7.67 7.38
CA ALA A 132 8.09 6.48 8.19
C ALA A 132 8.90 5.46 7.39
N ILE A 133 9.70 4.62 8.07
CA ILE A 133 10.36 3.48 7.45
C ILE A 133 9.28 2.43 7.13
N ASN A 134 8.70 2.49 5.94
CA ASN A 134 7.62 1.62 5.53
C ASN A 134 7.75 1.17 4.06
N PRO A 135 7.72 -0.15 3.76
CA PRO A 135 7.71 -0.66 2.39
C PRO A 135 6.45 -0.29 1.58
N ASP A 136 5.36 0.16 2.21
CA ASP A 136 4.09 0.50 1.56
C ASP A 136 4.24 1.62 0.52
N ILE A 137 5.05 2.64 0.80
CA ILE A 137 5.27 3.74 -0.14
C ILE A 137 6.12 3.28 -1.33
N ALA A 138 7.10 2.40 -1.11
CA ALA A 138 7.89 1.80 -2.18
C ALA A 138 7.04 0.88 -3.06
N ALA A 139 6.18 0.07 -2.44
CA ALA A 139 5.21 -0.77 -3.13
C ALA A 139 4.24 0.08 -3.97
N THR A 140 3.80 1.22 -3.44
CA THR A 140 2.95 2.20 -4.13
C THR A 140 3.66 2.81 -5.34
N ALA A 141 4.90 3.27 -5.19
CA ALA A 141 5.69 3.83 -6.27
C ALA A 141 5.80 2.86 -7.47
N LEU A 142 6.11 1.59 -7.19
CA LEU A 142 6.25 0.55 -8.21
C LEU A 142 4.91 0.17 -8.84
N ALA A 143 3.85 0.03 -8.03
CA ALA A 143 2.50 -0.23 -8.51
C ALA A 143 2.01 0.86 -9.49
N LEU A 144 2.18 2.13 -9.12
CA LEU A 144 1.80 3.24 -9.99
C LEU A 144 2.74 3.36 -11.20
N SER A 145 4.01 2.98 -11.08
CA SER A 145 4.94 2.95 -12.22
C SER A 145 4.54 1.89 -13.25
N ILE A 146 4.02 0.73 -12.82
CA ILE A 146 3.45 -0.28 -13.71
C ILE A 146 2.24 0.30 -14.46
N LEU A 147 1.32 0.95 -13.74
CA LEU A 147 0.17 1.63 -14.35
C LEU A 147 0.62 2.69 -15.37
N LEU A 148 1.58 3.54 -15.00
CA LEU A 148 2.13 4.58 -15.87
C LEU A 148 2.78 3.98 -17.12
N ALA A 149 3.55 2.90 -16.99
CA ALA A 149 4.18 2.23 -18.11
C ALA A 149 3.14 1.73 -19.12
N PHE A 150 2.06 1.08 -18.66
CA PHE A 150 0.96 0.67 -19.55
C PHE A 150 0.25 1.86 -20.20
N LEU A 151 0.03 2.96 -19.46
CA LEU A 151 -0.54 4.18 -20.02
C LEU A 151 0.38 4.83 -21.07
N ALA A 152 1.70 4.77 -20.90
CA ALA A 152 2.67 5.37 -21.81
C ALA A 152 2.74 4.65 -23.17
N VAL A 153 2.49 3.32 -23.19
CA VAL A 153 2.50 2.52 -24.43
C VAL A 153 1.11 2.29 -25.01
N ARG A 154 0.05 2.85 -24.43
CA ARG A 154 -1.35 2.54 -24.82
C ARG A 154 -1.69 2.73 -26.31
N LYS A 155 -0.97 3.60 -27.02
CA LYS A 155 -1.11 3.85 -28.46
C LYS A 155 0.10 3.39 -29.30
N LYS A 156 1.10 2.77 -28.68
CA LYS A 156 2.37 2.37 -29.32
C LYS A 156 2.47 0.86 -29.37
N ALA A 157 3.11 0.29 -30.38
CA ALA A 157 3.36 -1.15 -30.41
C ALA A 157 4.15 -1.60 -29.16
N ILE A 158 3.79 -2.75 -28.60
CA ILE A 158 4.53 -3.32 -27.46
C ILE A 158 5.84 -3.92 -27.94
N THR A 159 6.95 -3.27 -27.57
CA THR A 159 8.33 -3.67 -27.85
C THR A 159 8.85 -4.70 -26.85
N LYS A 160 9.98 -5.36 -27.17
CA LYS A 160 10.69 -6.27 -26.27
C LYS A 160 11.12 -5.56 -24.99
N ASP A 161 11.65 -4.34 -25.11
CA ASP A 161 12.14 -3.55 -23.97
C ASP A 161 11.01 -3.23 -22.99
N PHE A 162 9.80 -2.97 -23.48
CA PHE A 162 8.64 -2.80 -22.61
C PHE A 162 8.29 -4.08 -21.83
N LEU A 163 8.36 -5.25 -22.46
CA LEU A 163 8.11 -6.52 -21.78
C LEU A 163 9.14 -6.77 -20.67
N ILE A 164 10.41 -6.47 -20.94
CA ILE A 164 11.49 -6.57 -19.94
C ILE A 164 11.21 -5.59 -18.79
N LEU A 165 10.92 -4.32 -19.09
CA LEU A 165 10.62 -3.30 -18.09
C LEU A 165 9.46 -3.70 -17.16
N ILE A 166 8.33 -4.17 -17.72
CA ILE A 166 7.19 -4.60 -16.92
C ILE A 166 7.54 -5.83 -16.08
N THR A 167 8.27 -6.80 -16.65
CA THR A 167 8.73 -7.98 -15.89
C THR A 167 9.56 -7.55 -14.68
N VAL A 168 10.53 -6.65 -14.90
CA VAL A 168 11.39 -6.10 -13.83
C VAL A 168 10.55 -5.37 -12.78
N PHE A 169 9.62 -4.49 -13.17
CA PHE A 169 8.78 -3.76 -12.21
C PHE A 169 7.86 -4.67 -11.40
N LEU A 170 7.27 -5.70 -12.02
CA LEU A 170 6.44 -6.68 -11.32
C LEU A 170 7.26 -7.47 -10.29
N THR A 171 8.42 -7.96 -10.70
CA THR A 171 9.33 -8.71 -9.83
C THR A 171 9.86 -7.84 -8.69
N ILE A 172 10.45 -6.68 -8.99
CA ILE A 172 10.95 -5.73 -7.97
C ILE A 172 9.82 -5.29 -7.03
N GLY A 173 8.62 -4.99 -7.57
CA GLY A 173 7.44 -4.66 -6.78
C GLY A 173 7.11 -5.72 -5.75
N THR A 174 7.14 -6.98 -6.15
CA THR A 174 6.86 -8.11 -5.26
C THR A 174 7.99 -8.35 -4.26
N TYR A 175 9.25 -8.13 -4.67
CA TYR A 175 10.41 -8.15 -3.78
C TYR A 175 10.46 -7.02 -2.74
N VAL A 176 9.78 -5.90 -3.01
CA VAL A 176 9.56 -4.82 -2.02
C VAL A 176 8.47 -5.20 -1.04
N LYS A 177 7.33 -5.67 -1.56
CA LYS A 177 6.20 -6.11 -0.74
C LYS A 177 5.36 -7.14 -1.47
N PHE A 178 5.09 -8.27 -0.81
CA PHE A 178 4.38 -9.40 -1.42
C PHE A 178 3.00 -9.01 -1.96
N GLN A 179 2.33 -8.02 -1.37
CA GLN A 179 1.06 -7.51 -1.86
C GLN A 179 1.11 -7.15 -3.35
N ASN A 180 2.26 -6.72 -3.88
CA ASN A 180 2.36 -6.35 -5.30
C ASN A 180 2.27 -7.54 -6.26
N ILE A 181 2.16 -8.77 -5.75
CA ILE A 181 1.85 -9.95 -6.57
C ILE A 181 0.52 -9.80 -7.33
N VAL A 182 -0.43 -8.98 -6.85
CA VAL A 182 -1.69 -8.71 -7.58
C VAL A 182 -1.45 -8.10 -8.97
N PHE A 183 -0.30 -7.44 -9.18
CA PHE A 183 -0.05 -6.76 -10.43
C PHE A 183 0.31 -7.71 -11.58
N PHE A 184 0.64 -8.98 -11.28
CA PHE A 184 0.81 -10.03 -12.29
C PHE A 184 -0.49 -10.32 -13.05
N PRO A 185 -1.59 -10.74 -12.41
CA PRO A 185 -2.86 -10.95 -13.10
C PRO A 185 -3.44 -9.64 -13.68
N PHE A 186 -3.18 -8.49 -13.06
CA PHE A 186 -3.49 -7.19 -13.68
C PHE A 186 -2.76 -6.98 -15.01
N ALA A 187 -1.45 -7.16 -15.05
CA ALA A 187 -0.66 -7.03 -16.26
C ALA A 187 -1.15 -7.99 -17.34
N PHE A 188 -1.41 -9.25 -16.97
CA PHE A 188 -1.98 -10.25 -17.88
C PHE A 188 -3.32 -9.80 -18.47
N LEU A 189 -4.24 -9.30 -17.64
CA LEU A 189 -5.53 -8.79 -18.10
C LEU A 189 -5.36 -7.59 -19.04
N VAL A 190 -4.44 -6.67 -18.76
CA VAL A 190 -4.16 -5.53 -19.63
C VAL A 190 -3.65 -5.99 -21.00
N PHE A 191 -2.74 -6.97 -21.06
CA PHE A 191 -2.34 -7.57 -22.33
C PHE A 191 -3.52 -8.21 -23.06
N LEU A 192 -4.36 -8.98 -22.36
CA LEU A 192 -5.54 -9.62 -22.94
C LEU A 192 -6.52 -8.59 -23.53
N LEU A 193 -6.90 -7.57 -22.76
CA LEU A 193 -7.79 -6.49 -23.20
C LEU A 193 -7.23 -5.79 -24.43
N ARG A 194 -5.91 -5.56 -24.46
CA ARG A 194 -5.25 -4.96 -25.61
C ARG A 194 -5.24 -5.88 -26.83
N GLY A 195 -5.04 -7.18 -26.63
CA GLY A 195 -5.15 -8.19 -27.68
C GLY A 195 -6.55 -8.22 -28.32
N VAL A 196 -7.60 -8.05 -27.52
CA VAL A 196 -8.98 -7.92 -28.02
C VAL A 196 -9.15 -6.63 -28.83
N GLN A 197 -8.67 -5.50 -28.31
CA GLN A 197 -8.77 -4.19 -28.99
C GLN A 197 -8.01 -4.17 -30.34
N GLU A 198 -6.84 -4.79 -30.41
CA GLU A 198 -6.01 -4.87 -31.62
C GLU A 198 -6.31 -6.09 -32.50
N LYS A 199 -7.29 -6.92 -32.14
CA LYS A 199 -7.62 -8.20 -32.83
C LYS A 199 -6.43 -9.16 -32.96
N LYS A 200 -5.52 -9.15 -31.98
CA LYS A 200 -4.29 -9.97 -31.91
C LYS A 200 -4.21 -10.78 -30.61
N VAL A 201 -5.34 -11.32 -30.15
CA VAL A 201 -5.51 -11.96 -28.83
C VAL A 201 -4.40 -12.98 -28.53
N ARG A 202 -4.12 -13.92 -29.46
CA ARG A 202 -3.09 -14.95 -29.28
C ARG A 202 -1.71 -14.35 -28.99
N THR A 203 -1.28 -13.36 -29.77
CA THR A 203 0.03 -12.71 -29.59
C THR A 203 0.14 -12.04 -28.22
N TYR A 204 -0.93 -11.36 -27.80
CA TYR A 204 -0.94 -10.65 -26.52
C TYR A 204 -1.06 -11.59 -25.31
N ILE A 205 -1.77 -12.71 -25.43
CA ILE A 205 -1.77 -13.77 -24.42
C ILE A 205 -0.35 -14.31 -24.22
N ILE A 206 0.38 -14.61 -25.31
CA ILE A 206 1.75 -15.09 -25.23
C ILE A 206 2.65 -14.05 -24.56
N LYS A 207 2.54 -12.76 -24.93
CA LYS A 207 3.30 -11.68 -24.28
C LYS A 207 2.99 -11.56 -22.78
N GLY A 208 1.72 -11.59 -22.40
CA GLY A 208 1.30 -11.53 -21.01
C GLY A 208 1.79 -12.74 -20.20
N PHE A 209 1.70 -13.94 -20.78
CA PHE A 209 2.19 -15.17 -20.16
C PHE A 209 3.71 -15.14 -19.97
N MET A 210 4.47 -14.72 -20.99
CA MET A 210 5.93 -14.59 -20.88
C MET A 210 6.32 -13.61 -19.77
N VAL A 211 5.70 -12.42 -19.71
CA VAL A 211 5.97 -11.43 -18.65
C VAL A 211 5.68 -12.02 -17.27
N CYS A 212 4.53 -12.69 -17.11
CA CYS A 212 4.16 -13.25 -15.81
C CYS A 212 5.06 -14.40 -15.41
N LEU A 213 5.31 -15.35 -16.31
CA LEU A 213 6.15 -16.50 -16.06
C LEU A 213 7.59 -16.08 -15.74
N SER A 214 8.20 -15.22 -16.57
CA SER A 214 9.55 -14.71 -16.32
C SER A 214 9.63 -13.97 -14.99
N GLY A 215 8.64 -13.11 -14.68
CA GLY A 215 8.66 -12.35 -13.44
C GLY A 215 8.50 -13.23 -12.18
N LEU A 216 7.65 -14.25 -12.24
CA LEU A 216 7.48 -15.24 -11.17
C LEU A 216 8.72 -16.13 -11.02
N MET A 217 9.37 -16.52 -12.12
CA MET A 217 10.63 -17.28 -12.08
C MET A 217 11.76 -16.48 -11.43
N LEU A 218 11.84 -15.17 -11.68
CA LEU A 218 12.81 -14.29 -10.99
C LEU A 218 12.46 -14.10 -9.50
N PHE A 219 11.19 -14.22 -9.12
CA PHE A 219 10.74 -14.15 -7.74
C PHE A 219 10.85 -15.50 -6.99
N LEU A 220 10.96 -16.60 -7.73
CA LEU A 220 11.00 -17.96 -7.20
C LEU A 220 12.10 -18.20 -6.14
N PRO A 221 13.33 -17.67 -6.25
CA PRO A 221 14.36 -17.88 -5.23
C PRO A 221 13.90 -17.45 -3.83
N TRP A 222 13.17 -16.35 -3.72
CA TRP A 222 12.62 -15.91 -2.43
C TRP A 222 11.45 -16.78 -1.99
N MET A 223 10.58 -17.24 -2.90
CA MET A 223 9.49 -18.16 -2.54
C MET A 223 10.05 -19.48 -1.99
N ILE A 224 11.12 -20.01 -2.60
CA ILE A 224 11.82 -21.20 -2.12
C ILE A 224 12.40 -20.94 -0.73
N HIS A 225 13.11 -19.82 -0.55
CA HIS A 225 13.65 -19.44 0.75
C HIS A 225 12.55 -19.32 1.82
N SER A 226 11.45 -18.64 1.51
CA SER A 226 10.28 -18.52 2.39
C SER A 226 9.70 -19.88 2.74
N TYR A 227 9.54 -20.78 1.76
CA TYR A 227 9.00 -22.10 2.00
C TYR A 227 9.90 -22.94 2.91
N ILE A 228 11.22 -22.93 2.67
CA ILE A 228 12.20 -23.67 3.48
C ILE A 228 12.21 -23.13 4.92
N THR A 229 12.11 -21.81 5.10
CA THR A 229 12.22 -21.16 6.41
C THR A 229 10.92 -21.18 7.21
N THR A 230 9.77 -20.93 6.58
CA THR A 230 8.49 -20.73 7.26
C THR A 230 7.42 -21.76 6.89
N GLN A 231 7.76 -22.79 6.08
CA GLN A 231 6.80 -23.78 5.55
C GLN A 231 5.64 -23.14 4.76
N SER A 232 5.84 -21.93 4.25
CA SER A 232 4.84 -21.18 3.49
C SER A 232 5.54 -20.35 2.42
N ILE A 233 4.98 -20.31 1.21
CA ILE A 233 5.42 -19.39 0.15
C ILE A 233 5.02 -17.92 0.45
N THR A 234 4.12 -17.72 1.41
CA THR A 234 3.71 -16.42 1.92
C THR A 234 4.08 -16.33 3.41
N PRO A 235 5.20 -15.69 3.76
CA PRO A 235 5.67 -15.63 5.14
C PRO A 235 4.70 -14.86 6.06
N SER A 236 3.82 -14.04 5.48
CA SER A 236 2.82 -13.29 6.21
C SER A 236 1.75 -14.14 6.90
N SER A 237 1.46 -15.37 6.45
CA SER A 237 0.42 -16.21 7.08
C SER A 237 0.81 -16.60 8.51
N VAL A 238 2.06 -17.02 8.69
CA VAL A 238 2.66 -17.37 9.99
C VAL A 238 2.68 -16.16 10.92
N VAL A 239 3.03 -14.99 10.39
CA VAL A 239 3.02 -13.72 11.13
C VAL A 239 1.60 -13.31 11.53
N TYR A 240 0.61 -13.40 10.64
CA TYR A 240 -0.76 -13.03 11.00
C TYR A 240 -1.34 -13.92 12.10
N THR A 241 -1.00 -15.22 12.15
CA THR A 241 -1.33 -16.08 13.29
C THR A 241 -0.74 -15.61 14.62
N PHE A 242 0.40 -14.90 14.62
CA PHE A 242 1.05 -14.42 15.84
C PHE A 242 0.53 -13.05 16.32
N PHE A 243 0.21 -12.16 15.39
CA PHE A 243 -0.19 -10.78 15.70
C PHE A 243 -1.71 -10.58 15.76
N CYS A 244 -2.47 -11.42 15.05
CA CYS A 244 -3.91 -11.35 15.08
C CYS A 244 -4.43 -12.37 16.08
N THR A 245 -4.87 -11.91 17.25
CA THR A 245 -5.50 -12.80 18.23
C THR A 245 -6.73 -13.47 17.62
N GLN A 246 -6.91 -14.77 17.85
CA GLN A 246 -8.12 -15.51 17.46
C GLN A 246 -9.28 -15.21 18.42
N ASN A 247 -9.59 -13.92 18.59
CA ASN A 247 -10.56 -13.43 19.56
C ASN A 247 -11.86 -12.94 18.91
N ASN A 248 -12.01 -13.04 17.59
CA ASN A 248 -13.26 -12.64 16.94
C ASN A 248 -14.38 -13.66 17.20
N PRO A 249 -15.62 -13.20 17.46
CA PRO A 249 -16.76 -14.06 17.67
C PRO A 249 -17.02 -14.94 16.44
N GLN A 250 -17.62 -16.11 16.66
CA GLN A 250 -18.03 -16.97 15.54
C GLN A 250 -19.12 -16.24 14.74
N PHE A 251 -18.82 -15.88 13.50
CA PHE A 251 -19.83 -15.43 12.55
C PHE A 251 -20.47 -16.65 11.89
N THR A 252 -21.77 -16.59 11.61
CA THR A 252 -22.41 -17.52 10.70
C THR A 252 -21.81 -17.37 9.30
N TRP A 253 -21.66 -18.48 8.56
CA TRP A 253 -20.93 -18.50 7.28
C TRP A 253 -21.48 -17.49 6.26
N TYR A 254 -22.79 -17.24 6.27
CA TYR A 254 -23.44 -16.29 5.36
C TYR A 254 -23.20 -14.81 5.72
N VAL A 255 -22.74 -14.51 6.94
CA VAL A 255 -22.38 -13.15 7.39
C VAL A 255 -20.94 -12.79 7.00
N ILE A 256 -20.08 -13.78 6.79
CA ILE A 256 -18.65 -13.60 6.48
C ILE A 256 -18.43 -12.67 5.27
N PRO A 257 -19.11 -12.82 4.12
CA PRO A 257 -18.89 -11.93 2.98
C PRO A 257 -19.21 -10.46 3.29
N PHE A 258 -20.27 -10.21 4.06
CA PHE A 258 -20.65 -8.85 4.46
C PHE A 258 -19.65 -8.24 5.43
N GLN A 259 -19.20 -9.01 6.42
CA GLN A 259 -18.17 -8.54 7.36
C GLN A 259 -16.85 -8.25 6.66
N ALA A 260 -16.47 -9.08 5.68
CA ALA A 260 -15.26 -8.84 4.88
C ALA A 260 -15.35 -7.56 4.04
N LEU A 261 -16.52 -7.28 3.47
CA LEU A 261 -16.77 -6.01 2.78
C LEU A 261 -16.77 -4.81 3.73
N LEU A 262 -17.36 -4.97 4.93
CA LEU A 262 -17.42 -3.91 5.93
C LEU A 262 -16.03 -3.53 6.47
N GLU A 263 -15.04 -4.42 6.43
CA GLU A 263 -13.66 -4.06 6.81
C GLU A 263 -13.10 -2.91 5.99
N PHE A 264 -13.50 -2.75 4.72
CA PHE A 264 -13.03 -1.66 3.84
C PHE A 264 -13.42 -0.27 4.34
N ARG A 265 -14.37 -0.14 5.29
CA ARG A 265 -14.65 1.14 5.96
C ARG A 265 -13.42 1.69 6.67
N HIS A 266 -12.61 0.81 7.27
CA HIS A 266 -11.41 1.20 8.02
C HIS A 266 -10.37 1.81 7.07
N PRO A 267 -9.89 1.11 6.02
CA PRO A 267 -8.98 1.69 5.04
C PRO A 267 -9.41 3.03 4.44
N ILE A 268 -10.70 3.20 4.12
CA ILE A 268 -11.19 4.46 3.55
C ILE A 268 -11.14 5.58 4.59
N SER A 269 -11.53 5.29 5.84
CA SER A 269 -11.43 6.26 6.95
C SER A 269 -9.97 6.67 7.23
N HIS A 270 -8.99 5.80 6.99
CA HIS A 270 -7.58 6.15 7.14
C HIS A 270 -7.16 7.26 6.18
N PHE A 271 -7.70 7.29 4.94
CA PHE A 271 -7.41 8.38 4.00
C PHE A 271 -7.87 9.75 4.49
N ALA A 272 -8.80 9.80 5.45
CA ALA A 272 -9.23 11.03 6.10
C ALA A 272 -8.16 11.57 7.08
N GLY A 273 -7.19 10.76 7.51
CA GLY A 273 -6.18 11.12 8.51
C GLY A 273 -6.10 10.22 9.72
N PHE A 274 -6.69 9.01 9.68
CA PHE A 274 -6.57 8.02 10.74
C PHE A 274 -5.38 7.09 10.41
N VAL A 275 -4.35 7.07 11.26
CA VAL A 275 -3.03 6.62 10.80
C VAL A 275 -2.44 5.41 11.54
N GLY A 276 -3.23 4.60 12.24
CA GLY A 276 -2.68 3.36 12.80
C GLY A 276 -3.62 2.55 13.69
N TRP A 277 -3.05 1.51 14.29
CA TRP A 277 -3.67 0.74 15.37
C TRP A 277 -3.52 1.51 16.68
N GLY A 278 -4.61 1.65 17.44
CA GLY A 278 -4.60 2.25 18.78
C GLY A 278 -4.44 3.77 18.84
N GLU A 279 -4.34 4.47 17.71
CA GLU A 279 -4.37 5.94 17.74
C GLU A 279 -5.76 6.41 18.21
N PRO A 280 -5.87 7.32 19.21
CA PRO A 280 -7.18 7.79 19.67
C PRO A 280 -8.02 8.29 18.50
N TYR A 281 -9.27 7.87 18.42
CA TYR A 281 -10.17 8.21 17.32
C TYR A 281 -10.29 9.74 17.22
N PRO A 282 -9.75 10.40 16.18
CA PRO A 282 -9.97 11.82 16.01
C PRO A 282 -11.44 12.05 15.61
N PHE A 283 -11.89 13.31 15.70
CA PHE A 283 -13.29 13.75 15.56
C PHE A 283 -14.18 12.84 14.68
N LYS A 284 -14.83 11.84 15.31
CA LYS A 284 -15.58 10.76 14.63
C LYS A 284 -16.54 11.25 13.54
N PRO A 285 -17.28 12.36 13.72
CA PRO A 285 -18.17 12.88 12.68
C PRO A 285 -17.44 13.18 11.36
N PHE A 286 -16.22 13.75 11.42
CA PHE A 286 -15.44 14.06 10.22
C PHE A 286 -15.06 12.79 9.46
N PHE A 287 -14.61 11.73 10.15
CA PHE A 287 -14.23 10.47 9.49
C PHE A 287 -15.41 9.77 8.83
N ILE A 288 -16.57 9.75 9.51
CA ILE A 288 -17.80 9.17 8.96
C ILE A 288 -18.23 9.97 7.73
N MET A 289 -18.30 11.30 7.83
CA MET A 289 -18.66 12.18 6.73
C MET A 289 -17.69 12.04 5.55
N TYR A 290 -16.37 12.06 5.80
CA TYR A 290 -15.35 11.86 4.78
C TYR A 290 -15.54 10.52 4.08
N THR A 291 -15.72 9.43 4.83
CA THR A 291 -15.89 8.08 4.27
C THR A 291 -17.12 7.99 3.38
N ILE A 292 -18.25 8.57 3.81
CA ILE A 292 -19.50 8.61 3.04
C ILE A 292 -19.30 9.43 1.76
N ILE A 293 -18.78 10.65 1.86
CA ILE A 293 -18.58 11.56 0.72
C ILE A 293 -17.57 10.95 -0.28
N PHE A 294 -16.46 10.40 0.21
CA PHE A 294 -15.45 9.74 -0.60
C PHE A 294 -16.05 8.57 -1.38
N SER A 295 -16.80 7.70 -0.70
CA SER A 295 -17.44 6.53 -1.32
C SER A 295 -18.49 6.93 -2.35
N LEU A 296 -19.32 7.93 -2.03
CA LEU A 296 -20.35 8.45 -2.94
C LEU A 296 -19.73 8.98 -4.24
N PHE A 297 -18.73 9.87 -4.14
CA PHE A 297 -18.09 10.44 -5.32
C PHE A 297 -17.25 9.40 -6.09
N LEU A 298 -16.69 8.41 -5.41
CA LEU A 298 -16.00 7.30 -6.06
C LEU A 298 -16.97 6.49 -6.93
N VAL A 299 -18.14 6.11 -6.39
CA VAL A 299 -19.19 5.37 -7.13
C VAL A 299 -19.67 6.17 -8.33
N LEU A 300 -19.99 7.46 -8.14
CA LEU A 300 -20.39 8.35 -9.25
C LEU A 300 -19.28 8.48 -10.31
N GLY A 301 -18.02 8.54 -9.88
CA GLY A 301 -16.86 8.51 -10.75
C GLY A 301 -16.77 7.27 -11.62
N ILE A 302 -16.98 6.09 -11.01
CA ILE A 302 -17.01 4.80 -11.72
C ILE A 302 -18.16 4.79 -12.73
N MET A 303 -19.38 5.14 -12.31
CA MET A 303 -20.56 5.20 -13.18
C MET A 303 -20.33 6.15 -14.36
N LYS A 304 -19.79 7.34 -14.11
CA LYS A 304 -19.48 8.31 -15.16
C LYS A 304 -18.41 7.79 -16.12
N THR A 305 -17.40 7.12 -15.61
CA THR A 305 -16.30 6.54 -16.43
C THR A 305 -16.83 5.46 -17.38
N ILE A 306 -17.67 4.57 -16.87
CA ILE A 306 -18.29 3.49 -17.66
C ILE A 306 -19.23 4.09 -18.72
N THR A 307 -20.13 4.99 -18.32
CA THR A 307 -21.11 5.60 -19.24
C THR A 307 -20.48 6.48 -20.32
N SER A 308 -19.41 7.22 -19.99
CA SER A 308 -18.67 8.03 -20.95
C SER A 308 -17.70 7.24 -21.84
N LYS A 309 -17.63 5.91 -21.67
CA LYS A 309 -16.78 5.01 -22.46
C LYS A 309 -15.33 5.48 -22.57
N GLN A 310 -14.78 6.04 -21.48
CA GLN A 310 -13.39 6.48 -21.45
C GLN A 310 -12.45 5.27 -21.48
N LYS A 311 -12.07 4.86 -22.69
CA LYS A 311 -11.33 3.60 -22.96
C LYS A 311 -10.09 3.44 -22.07
N GLU A 312 -9.32 4.51 -21.88
CA GLU A 312 -8.08 4.47 -21.08
C GLU A 312 -8.36 4.16 -19.60
N TRP A 313 -9.42 4.73 -19.04
CA TRP A 313 -9.80 4.52 -17.65
C TRP A 313 -10.34 3.11 -17.43
N ILE A 314 -11.18 2.64 -18.35
CA ILE A 314 -11.77 1.30 -18.31
C ILE A 314 -10.72 0.21 -18.52
N THR A 315 -9.71 0.45 -19.37
CA THR A 315 -8.70 -0.57 -19.70
C THR A 315 -7.60 -0.67 -18.64
N TYR A 316 -7.22 0.45 -18.01
CA TYR A 316 -6.05 0.49 -17.12
C TYR A 316 -6.41 0.81 -15.67
N LEU A 317 -7.16 1.89 -15.43
CA LEU A 317 -7.41 2.39 -14.07
C LEU A 317 -8.35 1.48 -13.27
N ILE A 318 -9.49 1.11 -13.85
CA ILE A 318 -10.48 0.25 -13.18
C ILE A 318 -9.87 -1.12 -12.86
N PRO A 319 -9.24 -1.85 -13.81
CA PRO A 319 -8.60 -3.13 -13.49
C PRO A 319 -7.53 -3.02 -12.41
N HIS A 320 -6.69 -1.97 -12.44
CA HIS A 320 -5.68 -1.73 -11.41
C HIS A 320 -6.28 -1.71 -10.01
N MET A 321 -7.35 -0.93 -9.81
CA MET A 321 -8.06 -0.88 -8.54
C MET A 321 -8.78 -2.18 -8.20
N THR A 322 -9.45 -2.80 -9.18
CA THR A 322 -10.21 -4.03 -8.99
C THR A 322 -9.31 -5.15 -8.46
N PHE A 323 -8.11 -5.35 -9.03
CA PHE A 323 -7.22 -6.39 -8.53
C PHE A 323 -6.71 -6.12 -7.11
N ILE A 324 -6.43 -4.86 -6.76
CA ILE A 324 -6.04 -4.49 -5.39
C ILE A 324 -7.20 -4.78 -4.42
N LEU A 325 -8.41 -4.34 -4.75
CA LEU A 325 -9.60 -4.54 -3.92
C LEU A 325 -9.94 -6.03 -3.78
N LEU A 326 -9.87 -6.82 -4.85
CA LEU A 326 -10.10 -8.26 -4.81
C LEU A 326 -9.05 -8.99 -3.96
N PHE A 327 -7.78 -8.59 -4.06
CA PHE A 327 -6.72 -9.15 -3.22
C PHE A 327 -7.01 -8.90 -1.74
N PHE A 328 -7.32 -7.66 -1.36
CA PHE A 328 -7.64 -7.34 0.02
C PHE A 328 -8.98 -7.91 0.49
N LEU A 329 -9.94 -8.11 -0.40
CA LEU A 329 -11.16 -8.84 -0.07
C LEU A 329 -10.85 -10.30 0.26
N GLY A 330 -9.96 -10.94 -0.50
CA GLY A 330 -9.46 -12.29 -0.19
C GLY A 330 -8.73 -12.37 1.15
N VAL A 331 -7.91 -11.37 1.48
CA VAL A 331 -7.27 -11.25 2.79
C VAL A 331 -8.32 -11.09 3.90
N SER A 332 -9.29 -10.20 3.72
CA SER A 332 -10.38 -9.96 4.67
C SER A 332 -11.21 -11.21 4.93
N LEU A 333 -11.61 -11.91 3.86
CA LEU A 333 -12.33 -13.18 3.95
C LEU A 333 -11.52 -14.20 4.74
N THR A 334 -10.22 -14.30 4.47
CA THR A 334 -9.31 -15.18 5.20
C THR A 334 -9.26 -14.83 6.68
N TYR A 335 -9.24 -13.54 7.04
CA TYR A 335 -9.27 -13.10 8.44
C TYR A 335 -10.57 -13.47 9.14
N LYS A 336 -11.71 -13.26 8.49
CA LYS A 336 -13.03 -13.60 9.06
C LYS A 336 -13.25 -15.11 9.17
N ILE A 337 -12.82 -15.90 8.19
CA ILE A 337 -12.89 -17.37 8.23
C ILE A 337 -12.04 -17.92 9.38
N ASN A 338 -10.82 -17.41 9.57
CA ASN A 338 -9.89 -17.87 10.60
C ASN A 338 -10.03 -17.13 11.94
N ARG A 339 -11.02 -16.24 12.07
CA ARG A 339 -11.33 -15.46 13.29
C ARG A 339 -10.19 -14.58 13.79
N TYR A 340 -9.35 -14.10 12.89
CA TYR A 340 -8.30 -13.15 13.22
C TYR A 340 -8.90 -11.77 13.53
N SER A 341 -8.47 -11.17 14.64
CA SER A 341 -8.86 -9.82 15.07
C SER A 341 -8.02 -8.72 14.42
N CYS A 342 -7.76 -8.84 13.12
CA CYS A 342 -6.95 -7.89 12.38
C CYS A 342 -7.79 -7.11 11.38
N ASP A 343 -7.59 -5.78 11.37
CA ASP A 343 -8.20 -4.91 10.39
C ASP A 343 -7.26 -4.64 9.22
N ILE A 344 -7.83 -4.57 8.02
CA ILE A 344 -7.14 -4.01 6.85
C ILE A 344 -6.93 -2.51 7.12
N GLN A 345 -5.68 -2.06 7.02
CA GLN A 345 -5.32 -0.67 7.25
C GLN A 345 -5.28 0.11 5.93
N GLY A 346 -5.52 1.43 5.98
CA GLY A 346 -5.48 2.30 4.79
C GLY A 346 -4.17 2.30 4.02
N ARG A 347 -3.03 2.11 4.73
CA ARG A 347 -1.70 2.02 4.10
C ARG A 347 -1.60 0.88 3.08
N TYR A 348 -2.40 -0.18 3.24
CA TYR A 348 -2.43 -1.30 2.32
C TYR A 348 -3.10 -0.96 0.98
N LEU A 349 -4.04 -0.01 0.99
CA LEU A 349 -4.72 0.51 -0.21
C LEU A 349 -4.05 1.76 -0.79
N LEU A 350 -2.86 2.13 -0.33
CA LEU A 350 -2.14 3.31 -0.83
C LEU A 350 -1.85 3.22 -2.35
N THR A 351 -1.65 2.00 -2.87
CA THR A 351 -1.51 1.68 -4.30
C THR A 351 -2.75 2.02 -5.14
N ALA A 352 -3.93 2.12 -4.51
CA ALA A 352 -5.21 2.47 -5.15
C ALA A 352 -5.67 3.90 -4.83
N LEU A 353 -5.05 4.58 -3.87
CA LEU A 353 -5.47 5.91 -3.41
C LEU A 353 -5.53 6.94 -4.54
N PHE A 354 -4.48 7.03 -5.34
CA PHE A 354 -4.46 8.00 -6.45
C PHE A 354 -5.50 7.67 -7.55
N PRO A 355 -5.64 6.40 -8.01
CA PRO A 355 -6.78 6.00 -8.82
C PRO A 355 -8.16 6.35 -8.25
N PHE A 356 -8.36 6.24 -6.92
CA PHE A 356 -9.59 6.70 -6.28
C PHE A 356 -9.78 8.22 -6.43
N PHE A 357 -8.74 9.02 -6.20
CA PHE A 357 -8.83 10.48 -6.40
C PHE A 357 -9.18 10.87 -7.83
N LEU A 358 -8.64 10.17 -8.82
CA LEU A 358 -9.00 10.39 -10.23
C LEU A 358 -10.49 10.11 -10.50
N LEU A 359 -11.04 9.03 -9.93
CA LEU A 359 -12.46 8.72 -10.08
C LEU A 359 -13.35 9.67 -9.28
N ILE A 360 -12.97 10.04 -8.06
CA ILE A 360 -13.67 11.04 -7.26
C ILE A 360 -13.72 12.37 -8.01
N PHE A 361 -12.60 12.81 -8.59
CA PHE A 361 -12.54 13.99 -9.44
C PHE A 361 -13.53 13.91 -10.61
N GLN A 362 -13.64 12.74 -11.25
CA GLN A 362 -14.61 12.50 -12.33
C GLN A 362 -16.05 12.51 -11.82
N GLY A 363 -16.30 11.98 -10.62
CA GLY A 363 -17.61 11.97 -9.95
C GLY A 363 -18.09 13.37 -9.62
N ILE A 364 -17.25 14.17 -8.95
CA ILE A 364 -17.57 15.58 -8.63
C ILE A 364 -17.78 16.38 -9.92
N SER A 365 -16.91 16.22 -10.91
CA SER A 365 -17.04 16.88 -12.22
C SER A 365 -18.34 16.54 -12.94
N SER A 366 -18.91 15.36 -12.69
CA SER A 366 -20.16 14.93 -13.32
C SER A 366 -21.40 15.61 -12.73
N ILE A 367 -21.34 15.99 -11.44
CA ILE A 367 -22.46 16.63 -10.73
C ILE A 367 -22.48 18.13 -11.00
N PHE A 368 -21.34 18.80 -10.79
CA PHE A 368 -21.37 20.25 -10.64
C PHE A 368 -21.48 21.05 -11.94
N LYS A 369 -21.43 20.42 -13.13
CA LYS A 369 -21.42 21.09 -14.47
C LYS A 369 -20.41 22.25 -14.63
N THR A 370 -19.59 22.54 -13.63
CA THR A 370 -18.53 23.55 -13.61
C THR A 370 -17.34 23.09 -14.42
N LYS A 371 -16.44 24.04 -14.75
CA LYS A 371 -15.15 23.72 -15.38
C LYS A 371 -14.40 22.70 -14.52
N ARG A 372 -13.85 21.66 -15.16
CA ARG A 372 -13.06 20.60 -14.49
C ARG A 372 -11.90 21.17 -13.68
N GLU A 373 -11.30 22.27 -14.11
CA GLU A 373 -10.25 22.98 -13.37
C GLU A 373 -10.74 23.49 -12.01
N THR A 374 -11.96 24.02 -11.92
CA THR A 374 -12.56 24.49 -10.67
C THR A 374 -12.73 23.34 -9.70
N VAL A 375 -13.18 22.18 -10.17
CA VAL A 375 -13.33 20.97 -9.35
C VAL A 375 -11.99 20.50 -8.79
N ALA A 376 -10.96 20.45 -9.63
CA ALA A 376 -9.60 20.09 -9.20
C ALA A 376 -9.04 21.07 -8.16
N HIS A 377 -9.29 22.37 -8.37
CA HIS A 377 -8.89 23.41 -7.42
C HIS A 377 -9.62 23.27 -6.08
N ILE A 378 -10.93 22.97 -6.06
CA ILE A 378 -11.67 22.71 -4.82
C ILE A 378 -11.09 21.50 -4.08
N MET A 379 -10.80 20.40 -4.79
CA MET A 379 -10.15 19.23 -4.18
C MET A 379 -8.79 19.58 -3.57
N PHE A 380 -8.00 20.40 -4.25
CA PHE A 380 -6.72 20.91 -3.75
C PHE A 380 -6.90 21.73 -2.46
N LEU A 381 -7.81 22.71 -2.45
CA LEU A 381 -8.10 23.51 -1.25
C LEU A 381 -8.59 22.64 -0.09
N PHE A 382 -9.47 21.68 -0.38
CA PHE A 382 -9.93 20.71 0.60
C PHE A 382 -8.79 19.87 1.15
N SER A 383 -7.85 19.40 0.32
CA SER A 383 -6.70 18.62 0.81
C SER A 383 -5.76 19.45 1.70
N ILE A 384 -5.59 20.75 1.43
CA ILE A 384 -4.80 21.65 2.28
C ILE A 384 -5.51 21.82 3.62
N TRP A 385 -6.80 22.14 3.58
CA TRP A 385 -7.61 22.26 4.78
C TRP A 385 -7.60 20.96 5.60
N GLN A 386 -7.75 19.80 4.96
CA GLN A 386 -7.70 18.49 5.61
C GLN A 386 -6.34 18.25 6.26
N PHE A 387 -5.25 18.54 5.55
CA PHE A 387 -3.90 18.40 6.09
C PHE A 387 -3.71 19.28 7.33
N LEU A 388 -4.10 20.56 7.25
CA LEU A 388 -4.03 21.49 8.39
C LEU A 388 -4.95 21.05 9.54
N PHE A 389 -6.14 20.55 9.24
CA PHE A 389 -7.07 20.01 10.23
C PHE A 389 -6.43 18.83 10.98
N ILE A 390 -5.84 17.86 10.26
CA ILE A 390 -5.17 16.73 10.88
C ILE A 390 -3.92 17.18 11.65
N LEU A 391 -3.16 18.12 11.11
CA LEU A 391 -2.00 18.69 11.79
C LEU A 391 -2.40 19.33 13.13
N CYS A 392 -3.40 20.22 13.14
CA CYS A 392 -3.81 20.99 14.31
C CYS A 392 -4.61 20.19 15.34
N TYR A 393 -5.46 19.24 14.90
CA TYR A 393 -6.38 18.53 15.81
C TYR A 393 -5.94 17.10 16.14
N VAL A 394 -4.96 16.54 15.42
CA VAL A 394 -4.49 15.16 15.64
C VAL A 394 -3.00 15.11 15.96
N LEU A 395 -2.15 15.80 15.19
CA LEU A 395 -0.70 15.69 15.34
C LEU A 395 -0.12 16.63 16.41
N ILE A 396 -0.39 17.93 16.34
CA ILE A 396 0.15 18.93 17.29
C ILE A 396 -0.28 18.63 18.73
N PRO A 397 -1.58 18.36 19.04
CA PRO A 397 -2.00 18.08 20.41
C PRO A 397 -1.38 16.80 20.99
N ARG A 398 -0.77 15.94 20.16
CA ARG A 398 -0.10 14.71 20.59
C ARG A 398 1.42 14.82 20.65
N TYR A 399 2.01 15.83 20.03
CA TYR A 399 3.44 16.11 20.13
C TYR A 399 3.80 16.91 21.40
N TYR A 400 2.79 17.48 22.08
CA TYR A 400 2.93 18.34 23.26
C TYR A 400 2.22 17.82 24.53
N VAL A 401 1.86 16.54 24.59
CA VAL A 401 1.31 15.89 25.80
C VAL A 401 2.23 14.77 26.25
#